data_AF-K2C959-F1
#
_entry.id   AF-K2C959-F1
#
_cell.length_a   1.000
_cell.length_b   1.000
_cell.length_c   1.000
_cell.angle_alpha   90.00
_cell.angle_beta   90.00
_cell.angle_gamma   90.00
#
_symmetry.space_group_name_H-M   'P 1'
#
loop_
_entity.id
_entity.type
_entity.pdbx_description
1 polymer ?
#
loop_
_entity_poly.entity_id
_entity_poly.type
_entity_poly.pdbx_seq_one_letter_code
_entity_poly.pdbx_strand_id
1 'polypeptide(L)'
;MEVPTDEIVLFSTNLDPMKIVDDAFLRRLPYKINVRNPTVEEYTEIWTSTIKKLGLQFDKKNIDDVLVLYKRDKRGLRAVHPRDILNIIRDRKRYLEDGNVAIASNEVTEAYDIYFVRDLTLVETIE
;
A
#
# COMPACT_ATOMS: atom_id res chain seq x y z
N MET A 1 -21.06 -18.20 -32.98
CA MET A 1 -20.10 -17.26 -33.59
C MET A 1 -19.00 -17.10 -32.56
N GLU A 2 -17.80 -17.60 -32.83
CA GLU A 2 -16.64 -17.46 -31.92
C GLU A 2 -15.74 -16.37 -32.50
N VAL A 3 -15.31 -15.44 -31.64
CA VAL A 3 -14.40 -14.35 -32.00
C VAL A 3 -13.03 -14.69 -31.42
N PRO A 4 -11.96 -14.78 -32.23
CA PRO A 4 -10.62 -15.02 -31.71
C PRO A 4 -10.15 -13.84 -30.83
N THR A 5 -9.54 -14.15 -29.68
CA THR A 5 -8.88 -13.16 -28.80
C THR A 5 -7.40 -13.48 -28.66
N ASP A 6 -6.56 -12.47 -28.88
CA ASP A 6 -5.14 -12.51 -28.53
C ASP A 6 -4.94 -11.86 -27.16
N GLU A 7 -4.73 -12.68 -26.12
CA GLU A 7 -4.61 -12.22 -24.74
C GLU A 7 -3.19 -12.36 -24.20
N ILE A 8 -2.77 -11.37 -23.41
CA ILE A 8 -1.56 -11.46 -22.58
C ILE A 8 -1.99 -11.86 -21.17
N VAL A 9 -1.63 -13.07 -20.76
CA VAL A 9 -1.97 -13.58 -19.43
C VAL A 9 -0.91 -13.16 -18.41
N LEU A 10 -1.35 -12.49 -17.33
CA LEU A 10 -0.49 -12.07 -16.22
C LEU A 10 -0.96 -12.73 -14.92
N PHE A 11 -0.11 -13.54 -14.31
CA PHE A 11 -0.36 -14.14 -13.00
C PHE A 11 0.41 -13.38 -11.91
N SER A 12 -0.25 -13.16 -10.77
CA SER A 12 0.36 -12.59 -9.57
C SER A 12 -0.02 -13.44 -8.38
N THR A 13 0.97 -13.82 -7.56
CA THR A 13 0.75 -14.63 -6.36
C THR A 13 1.75 -14.23 -5.28
N ASN A 14 1.31 -14.29 -4.03
CA ASN A 14 2.17 -14.17 -2.85
C ASN A 14 2.73 -15.54 -2.40
N LEU A 15 2.28 -16.63 -3.02
CA LEU A 15 2.73 -17.98 -2.74
C LEU A 15 3.88 -18.37 -3.68
N ASP A 16 4.74 -19.26 -3.20
CA ASP A 16 5.82 -19.80 -4.00
C ASP A 16 5.26 -20.61 -5.19
N PRO A 17 5.58 -20.24 -6.45
CA PRO A 17 5.10 -20.93 -7.64
C PRO A 17 5.41 -22.43 -7.61
N MET A 18 6.57 -22.82 -7.06
CA MET A 18 6.98 -24.23 -6.99
C MET A 18 6.09 -25.07 -6.07
N LYS A 19 5.28 -24.44 -5.21
CA LYS A 19 4.36 -25.14 -4.30
C LYS A 19 2.97 -25.35 -4.88
N ILE A 20 2.66 -24.76 -6.04
CA ILE A 20 1.29 -24.70 -6.57
C ILE A 20 1.18 -25.32 -7.96
N VAL A 21 2.24 -25.25 -8.76
CA VAL A 21 2.20 -25.67 -10.17
C VAL A 21 3.30 -26.66 -10.51
N ASP A 22 3.01 -27.55 -11.46
CA ASP A 22 3.96 -28.54 -11.94
C ASP A 22 4.98 -27.94 -12.94
N ASP A 23 6.03 -28.71 -13.24
CA ASP A 23 7.07 -28.33 -14.20
C ASP A 23 6.51 -28.08 -15.61
N ALA A 24 5.44 -28.78 -16.00
CA ALA A 24 4.84 -28.65 -17.33
C ALA A 24 4.14 -27.29 -17.50
N PHE A 25 3.50 -26.79 -16.44
CA PHE A 25 2.87 -25.49 -16.38
C PHE A 25 3.90 -24.36 -16.33
N LEU A 26 4.97 -24.52 -15.52
CA LEU A 26 6.05 -23.53 -15.41
C LEU A 26 6.81 -23.30 -16.73
N ARG A 27 6.87 -24.29 -17.63
CA ARG A 27 7.42 -24.13 -18.99
C ARG A 27 6.62 -23.17 -19.86
N ARG A 28 5.31 -23.02 -19.60
CA ARG A 28 4.41 -22.12 -20.34
C ARG A 28 4.36 -20.71 -19.77
N LEU A 29 5.02 -20.47 -18.64
CA LEU A 29 5.18 -19.15 -18.01
C LEU A 29 6.64 -18.72 -18.08
N PRO A 30 7.16 -18.26 -19.22
CA PRO A 30 8.60 -18.05 -19.40
C PRO A 30 9.20 -17.02 -18.42
N TYR A 31 8.47 -15.94 -18.13
CA TYR A 31 8.92 -14.88 -17.23
C TYR A 31 8.43 -15.10 -15.80
N LYS A 32 9.36 -15.12 -14.84
CA LYS A 32 9.07 -15.10 -13.40
C LYS A 32 9.78 -13.90 -12.80
N ILE A 33 9.01 -12.90 -12.39
CA ILE A 33 9.55 -11.66 -11.82
C ILE A 33 9.30 -11.68 -10.32
N ASN A 34 10.38 -11.67 -9.54
CA ASN A 34 10.27 -11.49 -8.09
C ASN A 34 10.14 -10.00 -7.76
N VAL A 35 9.00 -9.62 -7.18
CA VAL A 35 8.80 -8.26 -6.68
C VAL A 35 9.20 -8.23 -5.21
N ARG A 36 10.41 -7.74 -4.94
CA ARG A 36 10.92 -7.57 -3.57
C ARG A 36 10.25 -6.40 -2.85
N ASN A 37 10.45 -6.35 -1.54
CA ASN A 37 10.13 -5.15 -0.76
C ASN A 37 11.03 -3.98 -1.20
N PRO A 38 10.50 -2.75 -1.27
CA PRO A 38 11.29 -1.57 -1.57
C PRO A 38 12.32 -1.27 -0.47
N THR A 39 13.41 -0.63 -0.85
CA THR A 39 14.31 0.03 0.12
C THR A 39 13.65 1.29 0.70
N VAL A 40 14.28 1.93 1.68
CA VAL A 40 13.76 3.18 2.26
C VAL A 40 13.70 4.29 1.21
N GLU A 41 14.71 4.35 0.34
CA GLU A 41 14.81 5.33 -0.75
C GLU A 41 13.68 5.12 -1.76
N GLU A 42 13.52 3.88 -2.26
CA GLU A 42 12.43 3.53 -3.19
C GLU A 42 11.05 3.74 -2.55
N TYR A 43 10.90 3.40 -1.27
CA TYR A 43 9.64 3.64 -0.55
C TYR A 43 9.33 5.14 -0.45
N THR A 44 10.35 5.97 -0.23
CA THR A 44 10.21 7.44 -0.23
C THR A 44 9.80 7.98 -1.59
N GLU A 45 10.37 7.43 -2.68
CA GLU A 45 9.97 7.78 -4.04
C GLU A 45 8.53 7.38 -4.35
N ILE A 46 8.13 6.16 -3.97
CA ILE A 46 6.75 5.68 -4.12
C ILE A 46 5.79 6.57 -3.33
N TRP A 47 6.13 6.92 -2.09
CA TRP A 47 5.35 7.81 -1.24
C TRP A 47 5.17 9.19 -1.88
N THR A 48 6.26 9.78 -2.35
CA THR A 48 6.25 11.08 -3.03
C THR A 48 5.42 11.05 -4.31
N SER A 49 5.58 10.01 -5.13
CA SER A 49 4.78 9.81 -6.36
C SER A 49 3.30 9.67 -6.04
N THR A 50 2.96 8.96 -4.97
CA THR A 50 1.58 8.73 -4.54
C THR A 50 0.94 10.01 -4.01
N ILE A 51 1.64 10.79 -3.18
CA ILE A 51 1.18 12.12 -2.71
C ILE A 51 0.81 13.00 -3.91
N LYS A 52 1.70 13.08 -4.92
CA LYS A 52 1.46 13.86 -6.14
C LYS A 52 0.21 13.38 -6.90
N LYS A 53 0.03 12.06 -7.04
CA LYS A 53 -1.15 11.48 -7.70
C LYS A 53 -2.45 11.74 -6.96
N LEU A 54 -2.39 11.88 -5.64
CA LEU A 54 -3.55 12.15 -4.78
C LEU A 54 -3.86 13.64 -4.60
N GLY A 55 -3.04 14.53 -5.17
CA GLY A 55 -3.20 15.98 -5.00
C GLY A 55 -2.88 16.49 -3.60
N LEU A 56 -2.13 15.71 -2.82
CA LEU A 56 -1.67 16.09 -1.48
C LEU A 56 -0.33 16.84 -1.57
N GLN A 57 0.02 17.61 -0.54
CA GLN A 57 1.30 18.29 -0.44
C GLN A 57 2.34 17.38 0.22
N PHE A 58 3.51 17.27 -0.41
CA PHE A 58 4.64 16.52 0.13
C PHE A 58 5.37 17.34 1.20
N ASP A 59 5.60 16.71 2.34
CA ASP A 59 6.56 17.14 3.34
C ASP A 59 7.43 15.92 3.71
N LYS A 60 8.75 16.13 3.75
CA LYS A 60 9.72 15.11 4.16
C LYS A 60 9.46 14.64 5.59
N LYS A 61 8.92 15.51 6.46
CA LYS A 61 8.58 15.12 7.83
C LYS A 61 7.61 13.94 7.87
N ASN A 62 6.68 13.86 6.92
CA ASN A 62 5.65 12.82 6.90
C ASN A 62 6.22 11.43 6.59
N ILE A 63 7.26 11.35 5.76
CA ILE A 63 7.94 10.08 5.51
C ILE A 63 8.76 9.64 6.72
N ASP A 64 9.43 10.58 7.40
CA ASP A 64 10.19 10.28 8.61
C ASP A 64 9.25 9.76 9.73
N ASP A 65 8.10 10.40 9.91
CA ASP A 65 7.09 10.00 10.89
C ASP A 65 6.60 8.56 10.62
N VAL A 66 6.23 8.23 9.37
CA VAL A 66 5.75 6.87 9.06
C VAL A 66 6.86 5.83 9.22
N LEU A 67 8.10 6.14 8.85
CA LEU A 67 9.24 5.21 8.98
C LEU A 67 9.56 4.89 10.45
N VAL A 68 9.36 5.84 11.37
CA VAL A 68 9.46 5.58 12.81
C VAL A 68 8.42 4.55 13.25
N LEU A 69 7.18 4.63 12.75
CA LEU A 69 6.11 3.66 13.06
C LEU A 69 6.44 2.26 12.51
N TYR A 70 6.97 2.16 11.29
CA TYR A 70 7.45 0.88 10.72
C TYR A 70 8.55 0.24 11.57
N LYS A 71 9.52 1.04 12.03
CA LYS A 71 10.61 0.57 12.90
C LYS A 71 10.07 0.09 14.24
N ARG A 72 9.17 0.86 14.87
CA ARG A 72 8.51 0.51 16.14
C ARG A 72 7.81 -0.85 16.05
N ASP A 73 7.10 -1.08 14.96
CA ASP A 73 6.27 -2.28 14.78
C ASP A 73 7.02 -3.43 14.09
N LYS A 74 8.31 -3.25 13.76
CA LYS A 74 9.15 -4.21 13.03
C LYS A 74 8.51 -4.70 11.73
N ARG A 75 7.86 -3.80 10.99
CA ARG A 75 7.15 -4.13 9.75
C ARG A 75 8.03 -3.94 8.52
N GLY A 76 7.87 -4.85 7.55
CA GLY A 76 8.48 -4.70 6.23
C GLY A 76 7.77 -3.63 5.40
N LEU A 77 8.56 -2.83 4.68
CA LEU A 77 8.03 -1.87 3.71
C LEU A 77 7.42 -2.64 2.53
N ARG A 78 6.14 -2.39 2.20
CA ARG A 78 5.49 -2.92 0.99
C ARG A 78 5.14 -1.75 0.07
N ALA A 79 5.31 -1.95 -1.23
CA ALA A 79 5.03 -0.91 -2.23
C ALA A 79 3.56 -0.45 -2.26
N VAL A 80 2.64 -1.27 -1.72
CA VAL A 80 1.21 -0.92 -1.63
C VAL A 80 0.89 0.03 -0.48
N HIS A 81 1.64 -0.04 0.64
CA HIS A 81 1.28 0.69 1.86
C HIS A 81 1.20 2.21 1.69
N PRO A 82 2.08 2.90 0.91
CA PRO A 82 1.94 4.34 0.69
C PRO A 82 0.58 4.72 0.12
N ARG A 83 0.10 3.98 -0.88
CA ARG A 83 -1.21 4.21 -1.49
C ARG A 83 -2.31 4.07 -0.45
N ASP A 84 -2.30 2.99 0.31
CA ASP A 84 -3.40 2.70 1.24
C ASP A 84 -3.44 3.70 2.40
N ILE A 85 -2.29 3.97 3.03
CA ILE A 85 -2.19 4.94 4.13
C ILE A 85 -2.58 6.34 3.66
N LEU A 86 -2.08 6.79 2.51
CA LEU A 86 -2.40 8.13 1.99
C LEU A 86 -3.85 8.25 1.53
N ASN A 87 -4.47 7.16 1.04
CA ASN A 87 -5.91 7.15 0.75
C ASN A 87 -6.73 7.34 2.03
N ILE A 88 -6.38 6.68 3.14
CA ILE A 88 -7.08 6.88 4.42
C ILE A 88 -7.03 8.34 4.86
N ILE A 89 -5.86 8.99 4.75
CA ILE A 89 -5.70 10.42 5.06
C ILE A 89 -6.58 11.28 4.15
N ARG A 90 -6.51 11.06 2.82
CA ARG A 90 -7.31 11.80 1.85
C ARG A 90 -8.81 11.62 2.09
N ASP A 91 -9.24 10.40 2.36
CA ASP A 91 -10.65 10.07 2.53
C ASP A 91 -11.20 10.69 3.83
N ARG A 92 -10.40 10.72 4.90
CA ARG A 92 -10.71 11.45 6.13
C ARG A 92 -10.85 12.95 5.90
N LYS A 93 -9.90 13.58 5.19
CA LYS A 93 -9.97 15.02 4.85
C LYS A 93 -11.21 15.34 4.03
N ARG A 94 -11.50 14.51 3.03
CA ARG A 94 -12.69 14.65 2.18
C ARG A 94 -13.99 14.51 2.99
N TYR A 95 -14.04 13.58 3.93
CA TYR A 95 -15.20 13.38 4.81
C TYR A 95 -15.44 14.58 5.75
N LEU A 96 -14.37 15.17 6.27
CA LEU A 96 -14.43 16.34 7.16
C LEU A 96 -14.57 17.67 6.40
N GLU A 97 -14.67 17.63 5.06
CA GLU A 97 -14.66 18.80 4.18
C GLU A 97 -13.42 19.71 4.40
N ASP A 98 -12.30 19.11 4.85
CA ASP A 98 -11.03 19.80 5.03
C ASP A 98 -10.34 19.99 3.68
N GLY A 99 -10.27 21.25 3.23
CA GLY A 99 -9.58 21.64 2.01
C GLY A 99 -8.04 21.67 2.13
N ASN A 100 -7.48 21.40 3.31
CA ASN A 100 -6.04 21.41 3.51
C ASN A 100 -5.38 20.18 2.89
N VAL A 101 -4.62 20.39 1.82
CA VAL A 101 -3.86 19.34 1.14
C VAL A 101 -2.57 18.94 1.86
N ALA A 102 -2.14 19.68 2.89
CA ALA A 102 -1.00 19.31 3.72
C ALA A 102 -1.36 18.16 4.66
N ILE A 103 -0.45 17.21 4.77
CA ILE A 103 -0.56 16.07 5.66
C ILE A 103 0.13 16.42 6.97
N ALA A 104 -0.58 16.32 8.09
CA ALA A 104 -0.05 16.49 9.43
C ALA A 104 0.45 15.16 10.01
N SER A 105 1.40 15.23 10.95
CA SER A 105 2.01 14.06 11.59
C SER A 105 1.03 13.16 12.35
N ASN A 106 0.00 13.74 12.97
CA ASN A 106 -1.06 12.98 13.64
C ASN A 106 -1.90 12.20 12.61
N GLU A 107 -2.18 12.77 11.43
CA GLU A 107 -2.93 12.10 10.37
C GLU A 107 -2.16 10.87 9.84
N VAL A 108 -0.84 10.97 9.73
CA VAL A 108 0.03 9.82 9.37
C VAL A 108 -0.10 8.71 10.40
N THR A 109 -0.07 9.07 11.69
CA THR A 109 -0.14 8.09 12.78
C THR A 109 -1.53 7.44 12.85
N GLU A 110 -2.60 8.25 12.81
CA GLU A 110 -3.99 7.79 12.78
C GLU A 110 -4.25 6.84 11.60
N ALA A 111 -3.85 7.24 10.39
CA ALA A 111 -4.04 6.42 9.19
C ALA A 111 -3.25 5.12 9.23
N TYR A 112 -2.03 5.16 9.77
CA TYR A 112 -1.21 3.97 9.97
C TYR A 112 -1.84 3.00 10.96
N ASP A 113 -2.35 3.49 12.09
CA ASP A 113 -2.98 2.68 13.13
C ASP A 113 -4.32 2.09 12.65
N ILE A 114 -5.08 2.82 11.82
CA ILE A 114 -6.27 2.31 11.11
C ILE A 114 -5.89 1.19 10.14
N TYR A 115 -4.88 1.41 9.29
CA TYR A 115 -4.50 0.43 8.26
C TYR A 115 -4.00 -0.89 8.84
N PHE A 116 -3.15 -0.82 9.87
CA PHE A 116 -2.56 -2.01 10.48
C PHE A 116 -3.38 -2.57 11.65
N VAL A 117 -4.58 -2.02 11.89
CA VAL A 117 -5.55 -2.43 12.90
C VAL A 117 -4.88 -2.75 14.24
N ARG A 118 -4.65 -1.71 15.04
CA ARG A 118 -4.06 -1.89 16.37
C ARG A 118 -5.10 -2.21 17.44
N ASP A 119 -6.27 -1.57 17.40
CA ASP A 119 -7.42 -1.87 18.24
C ASP A 119 -8.71 -1.52 17.48
N LEU A 120 -9.53 -2.53 17.14
CA LEU A 120 -10.93 -2.32 16.78
C LEU A 120 -11.74 -2.48 18.06
N THR A 121 -11.89 -1.42 18.85
CA THR A 121 -12.93 -1.40 19.88
C THR A 121 -14.27 -1.22 19.18
N LEU A 122 -14.97 -2.33 18.95
CA LEU A 122 -16.41 -2.28 18.79
C LEU A 122 -16.96 -1.70 20.09
N VAL A 123 -17.48 -0.48 20.05
CA VAL A 123 -18.32 0.03 21.14
C VAL A 123 -19.62 -0.76 21.06
N GLU A 124 -19.66 -1.93 21.71
CA GLU A 124 -20.84 -2.80 21.74
C GLU A 124 -21.96 -2.24 22.63
N THR A 125 -21.74 -1.11 23.31
CA THR A 125 -22.71 -0.54 24.24
C THR A 125 -22.88 0.96 24.03
N ILE A 126 -24.09 1.33 23.63
CA ILE A 126 -24.66 2.64 23.91
C ILE A 126 -25.13 2.54 25.37
N GLU A 127 -24.39 3.13 26.31
CA GLU A 127 -25.01 3.56 27.58
C GLU A 127 -25.84 4.82 27.34
#